data_AF-A0A9E2MQM1-F1
#
_entry.id   AF-A0A9E2MQM1-F1
#
_cell.length_a   1.000
_cell.length_b   1.000
_cell.length_c   1.000
_cell.angle_alpha   90.00
_cell.angle_beta   90.00
_cell.angle_gamma   90.00
#
_symmetry.space_group_name_H-M   'P 1'
#
loop_
_entity.id
_entity.type
_entity.pdbx_description
1 polymer ?
#
loop_
_entity_poly.entity_id
_entity_poly.type
_entity_poly.pdbx_seq_one_letter_code
_entity_poly.pdbx_strand_id
1 'polypeptide(L)'
;MFLLFAAIAPAAALIIYFYCKDKHEKEPLDLLAKAFLAGIIITFVAMVIEPFFLGVIKNIPFVLFRVFLASFVMAALVEEGLKFLAFKLVIYDRKDFNEPYDGILYAVMISLGFATIENIGYIVSEFMRTGFIGAYGLSVGRALFSVTIHAFTAAIMGYYLGLAKFCGGKRE
;
A
#
# COMPACT_ATOMS: atom_id res chain seq x y z
N MET A 1 -19.51 -3.54 -12.93
CA MET A 1 -19.13 -4.77 -12.20
C MET A 1 -17.74 -5.28 -12.60
N PHE A 2 -17.45 -5.48 -13.89
CA PHE A 2 -16.14 -5.97 -14.35
C PHE A 2 -14.93 -5.12 -13.90
N LEU A 3 -15.00 -3.79 -14.06
CA LEU A 3 -13.89 -2.89 -13.66
C LEU A 3 -13.61 -2.89 -12.15
N LEU A 4 -14.63 -3.12 -11.32
CA LEU A 4 -14.45 -3.25 -9.87
C LEU A 4 -13.70 -4.54 -9.53
N PHE A 5 -14.02 -5.64 -10.22
CA PHE A 5 -13.26 -6.87 -10.09
C PHE A 5 -11.81 -6.68 -10.54
N ALA A 6 -11.59 -6.02 -11.69
CA ALA A 6 -10.24 -5.69 -12.17
C ALA A 6 -9.44 -4.81 -11.19
N ALA A 7 -10.12 -3.96 -10.41
CA ALA A 7 -9.49 -3.13 -9.40
C ALA A 7 -9.01 -3.92 -8.17
N ILE A 8 -9.78 -4.93 -7.74
CA ILE A 8 -9.55 -5.67 -6.48
C ILE A 8 -8.72 -6.94 -6.71
N ALA A 9 -8.91 -7.61 -7.85
CA ALA A 9 -8.24 -8.86 -8.20
C ALA A 9 -6.70 -8.85 -8.02
N PRO A 10 -5.93 -7.82 -8.45
CA PRO A 10 -4.48 -7.84 -8.27
C PRO A 10 -4.06 -7.80 -6.80
N ALA A 11 -4.75 -7.02 -5.96
CA ALA A 11 -4.48 -6.97 -4.53
C ALA A 11 -4.82 -8.31 -3.88
N ALA A 12 -5.98 -8.90 -4.21
CA ALA A 12 -6.36 -10.21 -3.70
C ALA A 12 -5.36 -11.31 -4.11
N ALA A 13 -4.90 -11.31 -5.37
CA ALA A 13 -3.91 -12.27 -5.85
C ALA A 13 -2.58 -12.17 -5.09
N LEU A 14 -2.11 -10.96 -4.82
CA LEU A 14 -0.89 -10.73 -4.04
C LEU A 14 -1.07 -11.10 -2.56
N ILE A 15 -2.22 -10.79 -1.94
CA ILE A 15 -2.53 -11.23 -0.57
C ILE A 15 -2.45 -12.77 -0.49
N ILE A 16 -3.10 -13.47 -1.43
CA ILE A 16 -3.08 -14.94 -1.48
C ILE A 16 -1.64 -15.43 -1.68
N TYR A 17 -0.86 -14.80 -2.55
CA TYR A 17 0.53 -15.17 -2.79
C TYR A 17 1.38 -15.09 -1.52
N PHE A 18 1.34 -13.96 -0.80
CA PHE A 18 2.12 -13.77 0.43
C PHE A 18 1.59 -14.69 1.55
N TYR A 19 0.28 -14.79 1.73
CA TYR A 19 -0.29 -15.69 2.74
C TYR A 19 0.04 -17.18 2.48
N CYS A 20 0.15 -17.61 1.22
CA CYS A 20 0.59 -18.97 0.89
C CYS A 20 2.09 -19.18 1.03
N LYS A 21 2.88 -18.10 1.11
CA LYS A 21 4.34 -18.17 1.32
C LYS A 21 4.71 -18.21 2.79
N ASP A 22 3.79 -17.87 3.67
CA ASP A 22 3.85 -18.16 5.09
C ASP A 22 3.81 -19.69 5.32
N LYS A 23 4.91 -20.24 5.85
CA LYS A 23 5.13 -21.69 5.97
C LYS A 23 5.29 -22.18 7.40
N HIS A 24 5.66 -21.32 8.34
CA HIS A 24 6.04 -21.74 9.68
C HIS A 24 4.84 -21.67 10.62
N GLU A 25 4.27 -20.48 10.81
CA GLU A 25 3.13 -20.24 11.67
C GLU A 25 2.16 -19.32 10.93
N LYS A 26 0.93 -19.81 10.69
CA LYS A 26 -0.04 -18.99 9.98
C LYS A 26 -0.57 -17.88 10.87
N GLU A 27 -0.40 -16.65 10.39
CA GLU A 27 -0.92 -15.48 11.10
C GLU A 27 -2.46 -15.50 11.22
N PRO A 28 -2.99 -15.02 12.35
CA PRO A 28 -4.42 -15.06 12.60
C PRO A 28 -5.17 -14.14 11.63
N LEU A 29 -6.19 -14.69 10.97
CA LEU A 29 -6.93 -14.00 9.90
C LEU A 29 -7.56 -12.68 10.36
N ASP A 30 -7.90 -12.56 11.65
CA ASP A 30 -8.48 -11.33 12.20
C ASP A 30 -7.44 -10.20 12.26
N LEU A 31 -6.16 -10.51 12.54
CA LEU A 31 -5.09 -9.52 12.57
C LEU A 31 -4.68 -9.11 11.16
N LEU A 32 -4.64 -10.06 10.21
CA LEU A 32 -4.46 -9.76 8.79
C LEU A 32 -5.58 -8.86 8.25
N ALA A 33 -6.84 -9.13 8.64
CA ALA A 33 -7.97 -8.27 8.29
C ALA A 33 -7.84 -6.87 8.92
N LYS A 34 -7.43 -6.76 10.19
CA LYS A 34 -7.15 -5.47 10.85
C LYS A 34 -6.03 -4.69 10.15
N ALA A 35 -4.97 -5.37 9.71
CA ALA A 35 -3.89 -4.78 8.94
C ALA A 35 -4.40 -4.20 7.61
N PHE A 36 -5.16 -5.00 6.85
CA PHE A 36 -5.76 -4.55 5.59
C PHE A 36 -6.73 -3.37 5.79
N LEU A 37 -7.58 -3.43 6.82
CA LEU A 37 -8.49 -2.33 7.17
C LEU A 37 -7.75 -1.07 7.62
N ALA A 38 -6.64 -1.22 8.36
CA ALA A 38 -5.79 -0.09 8.70
C ALA A 38 -5.27 0.62 7.44
N GLY A 39 -4.82 -0.17 6.45
CA GLY A 39 -4.44 0.31 5.12
C GLY A 39 -5.55 1.11 4.43
N ILE A 40 -6.77 0.57 4.38
CA ILE A 40 -7.95 1.27 3.84
C ILE A 40 -8.15 2.62 4.55
N ILE A 41 -8.10 2.63 5.88
CA ILE A 41 -8.35 3.84 6.68
C ILE A 41 -7.30 4.91 6.38
N ILE A 42 -6.01 4.54 6.38
CA ILE A 42 -4.94 5.52 6.16
C ILE A 42 -4.88 6.04 4.71
N THR A 43 -5.50 5.36 3.73
CA THR A 43 -5.67 5.92 2.39
C THR A 43 -6.59 7.13 2.38
N PHE A 44 -7.68 7.11 3.15
CA PHE A 44 -8.54 8.29 3.27
C PHE A 44 -7.82 9.46 3.92
N VAL A 45 -6.92 9.18 4.86
CA VAL A 45 -6.04 10.21 5.45
C VAL A 45 -5.08 10.77 4.38
N ALA A 46 -4.46 9.90 3.58
CA ALA A 46 -3.58 10.30 2.48
C ALA A 46 -4.32 11.20 1.46
N MET A 47 -5.55 10.82 1.07
CA MET A 47 -6.40 11.60 0.16
C MET A 47 -6.69 13.04 0.63
N VAL A 48 -6.65 13.29 1.94
CA VAL A 48 -6.82 14.64 2.51
C VAL A 48 -5.49 15.40 2.54
N ILE A 49 -4.40 14.70 2.83
CA ILE A 49 -3.07 15.30 3.00
C ILE A 49 -2.41 15.64 1.66
N GLU A 50 -2.48 14.76 0.67
CA GLU A 50 -1.79 14.91 -0.61
C GLU A 50 -2.18 16.20 -1.38
N PRO A 51 -3.47 16.59 -1.48
CA PRO A 51 -3.84 17.82 -2.18
C PRO A 51 -3.20 19.09 -1.60
N PHE A 52 -2.95 19.12 -0.29
CA PHE A 52 -2.29 20.25 0.35
C PHE A 52 -0.86 20.43 -0.19
N PHE A 53 -0.10 19.33 -0.29
CA PHE A 53 1.26 19.35 -0.82
C PHE A 53 1.30 19.69 -2.31
N LEU A 54 0.36 19.18 -3.11
CA LEU A 54 0.23 19.53 -4.53
C LEU A 54 -0.02 21.04 -4.73
N GLY A 55 -0.75 21.68 -3.81
CA GLY A 55 -1.00 23.11 -3.81
C GLY A 55 0.28 23.96 -3.70
N VAL A 56 1.31 23.48 -3.00
CA VAL A 56 2.58 24.19 -2.79
C VAL A 56 3.40 24.27 -4.07
N ILE A 57 3.39 23.22 -4.89
CA ILE A 57 4.21 23.12 -6.11
C ILE A 57 3.46 23.50 -7.40
N LYS A 58 2.19 23.90 -7.30
CA LYS A 58 1.32 24.16 -8.46
C LYS A 58 1.90 25.16 -9.46
N ASN A 59 2.63 26.16 -8.96
CA ASN A 59 3.19 27.27 -9.75
C ASN A 59 4.56 26.95 -10.37
N ILE A 60 5.13 25.75 -10.15
CA ILE A 60 6.38 25.36 -10.79
C ILE A 60 6.12 25.21 -12.30
N PRO A 61 6.83 25.97 -13.17
CA PRO A 61 6.54 26.00 -14.61
C PRO A 61 7.05 24.76 -15.34
N PHE A 62 8.11 24.12 -14.84
CA PHE A 62 8.69 22.95 -15.48
C PHE A 62 7.91 21.68 -15.12
N VAL A 63 7.07 21.23 -16.07
CA VAL A 63 6.08 20.17 -15.86
C VAL A 63 6.70 18.85 -15.41
N LEU A 64 7.79 18.40 -16.04
CA LEU A 64 8.40 17.11 -15.72
C LEU A 64 8.94 17.07 -14.29
N PHE A 65 9.61 18.15 -13.86
CA PHE A 65 10.09 18.26 -12.50
C PHE A 65 8.97 18.40 -11.48
N ARG A 66 7.88 19.12 -11.82
CA ARG A 66 6.70 19.20 -10.96
C ARG A 66 6.05 17.82 -10.74
N VAL A 67 5.91 17.03 -11.80
CA VAL A 67 5.38 15.65 -11.71
C VAL A 67 6.32 14.76 -10.89
N PHE A 68 7.63 14.85 -11.11
CA PHE A 68 8.61 14.12 -10.31
C PHE A 68 8.49 14.43 -8.80
N LEU A 69 8.43 15.71 -8.43
CA LEU A 69 8.25 16.13 -7.04
C LEU A 69 6.91 15.65 -6.46
N ALA A 70 5.82 15.79 -7.23
CA ALA A 70 4.49 15.35 -6.83
C ALA A 70 4.46 13.84 -6.51
N SER A 71 5.01 13.01 -7.40
CA SER A 71 4.90 11.55 -7.28
C SER A 71 5.93 10.93 -6.33
N PHE A 72 7.22 11.28 -6.48
CA PHE A 72 8.29 10.57 -5.77
C PHE A 72 8.65 11.20 -4.43
N VAL A 73 8.41 12.50 -4.26
CA VAL A 73 8.72 13.19 -3.01
C VAL A 73 7.46 13.35 -2.17
N MET A 74 6.39 13.89 -2.74
CA MET A 74 5.21 14.22 -1.95
C MET A 74 4.33 12.98 -1.71
N ALA A 75 3.77 12.39 -2.77
CA ALA A 75 2.89 11.24 -2.64
C ALA A 75 3.61 10.06 -1.98
N ALA A 76 4.75 9.61 -2.52
CA ALA A 76 5.46 8.46 -1.96
C ALA A 76 5.85 8.61 -0.48
N LEU A 77 6.32 9.79 -0.02
CA LEU A 77 6.64 9.99 1.39
C LEU A 77 5.40 9.97 2.28
N VAL A 78 4.30 10.60 1.84
CA VAL A 78 3.04 10.61 2.59
C VAL A 78 2.49 9.19 2.68
N GLU A 79 2.39 8.49 1.55
CA GLU A 79 1.81 7.17 1.49
C GLU A 79 2.61 6.14 2.29
N GLU A 80 3.93 6.03 2.05
CA GLU A 80 4.77 5.06 2.74
C GLU A 80 4.97 5.42 4.22
N GLY A 81 5.03 6.72 4.54
CA GLY A 81 5.04 7.19 5.92
C GLY A 81 3.76 6.83 6.69
N LEU A 82 2.59 6.96 6.05
CA LEU A 82 1.32 6.57 6.66
C LEU A 82 1.18 5.05 6.82
N LYS A 83 1.63 4.26 5.83
CA LYS A 83 1.65 2.79 5.94
C LYS A 83 2.59 2.32 7.05
N PHE A 84 3.77 2.93 7.16
CA PHE A 84 4.69 2.70 8.27
C PHE A 84 4.04 3.01 9.62
N LEU A 85 3.37 4.17 9.73
CA LEU A 85 2.69 4.57 10.96
C LEU A 85 1.56 3.58 11.31
N ALA A 86 0.75 3.17 10.34
CA ALA A 86 -0.28 2.15 10.54
C ALA A 86 0.32 0.84 11.04
N PHE A 87 1.44 0.39 10.47
CA PHE A 87 2.14 -0.81 10.93
C PHE A 87 2.59 -0.65 12.38
N LYS A 88 3.24 0.48 12.71
CA LYS A 88 3.73 0.76 14.06
C LYS A 88 2.59 0.76 15.09
N LEU A 89 1.45 1.32 14.76
CA LEU A 89 0.31 1.44 15.68
C LEU A 89 -0.51 0.15 15.83
N VAL A 90 -0.66 -0.62 14.74
CA VAL A 90 -1.60 -1.77 14.72
C VAL A 90 -0.90 -3.10 14.98
N ILE A 91 0.35 -3.25 14.51
CA ILE A 91 1.04 -4.55 14.40
C ILE A 91 2.27 -4.64 15.29
N TYR A 92 3.09 -3.59 15.39
CA TYR A 92 4.45 -3.69 15.94
C TYR A 92 4.50 -4.29 17.36
N ASP A 93 3.54 -3.94 18.22
CA ASP A 93 3.47 -4.41 19.61
C ASP A 93 2.57 -5.64 19.81
N ARG A 94 2.06 -6.24 18.72
CA ARG A 94 1.27 -7.47 18.80
C ARG A 94 2.16 -8.67 19.11
N LYS A 95 1.60 -9.61 19.86
CA LYS A 95 2.26 -10.87 20.25
C LYS A 95 2.41 -11.81 19.07
N ASP A 96 1.45 -11.75 18.14
CA ASP A 96 1.41 -12.57 16.92
C ASP A 96 2.54 -12.18 15.96
N PHE A 97 2.98 -10.90 15.97
CA PHE A 97 4.21 -10.51 15.26
C PHE A 97 5.43 -11.05 15.99
N ASN A 98 5.84 -12.28 15.65
CA ASN A 98 6.82 -13.08 16.38
C ASN A 98 7.99 -13.57 15.50
N GLU A 99 7.89 -13.46 14.17
CA GLU A 99 8.96 -13.76 13.23
C GLU A 99 9.18 -12.65 12.18
N PRO A 100 10.39 -12.57 11.56
CA PRO A 100 10.68 -11.53 10.57
C PRO A 100 9.75 -11.56 9.33
N TYR A 101 9.23 -12.73 8.97
CA TYR A 101 8.34 -12.88 7.81
C TYR A 101 6.97 -12.25 8.06
N ASP A 102 6.43 -12.32 9.28
CA ASP A 102 5.17 -11.64 9.65
C ASP A 102 5.26 -10.14 9.36
N GLY A 103 6.43 -9.55 9.58
CA GLY A 103 6.68 -8.14 9.28
C GLY A 103 6.41 -7.84 7.81
N ILE A 104 6.85 -8.72 6.91
CA ILE A 104 6.57 -8.66 5.47
C ILE A 104 5.06 -8.83 5.23
N LEU A 105 4.46 -9.89 5.77
CA LEU A 105 3.05 -10.22 5.53
C LEU A 105 2.13 -9.09 5.99
N TYR A 106 2.28 -8.60 7.22
CA TYR A 106 1.48 -7.50 7.76
C TYR A 106 1.68 -6.18 7.03
N ALA A 107 2.91 -5.82 6.67
CA ALA A 107 3.17 -4.61 5.89
C ALA A 107 2.51 -4.69 4.50
N VAL A 108 2.61 -5.85 3.85
CA VAL A 108 1.93 -6.12 2.58
C VAL A 108 0.41 -6.03 2.73
N MET A 109 -0.18 -6.57 3.81
CA MET A 109 -1.62 -6.44 4.06
C MET A 109 -2.06 -4.99 4.18
N ILE A 110 -1.35 -4.16 4.95
CA ILE A 110 -1.63 -2.71 5.07
C ILE A 110 -1.51 -2.04 3.70
N SER A 111 -0.43 -2.30 2.97
CA SER A 111 -0.17 -1.66 1.69
C SER A 111 -1.17 -2.08 0.60
N LEU A 112 -1.61 -3.34 0.60
CA LEU A 112 -2.63 -3.81 -0.35
C LEU A 112 -4.03 -3.33 0.01
N GLY A 113 -4.33 -3.12 1.30
CA GLY A 113 -5.50 -2.37 1.74
C GLY A 113 -5.50 -0.95 1.19
N PHE A 114 -4.34 -0.27 1.27
CA PHE A 114 -4.17 1.05 0.70
C PHE A 114 -4.39 1.05 -0.82
N ALA A 115 -3.63 0.21 -1.51
CA ALA A 115 -3.63 0.11 -2.96
C ALA A 115 -5.01 -0.25 -3.52
N THR A 116 -5.84 -0.99 -2.77
CA THR A 116 -7.20 -1.34 -3.21
C THR A 116 -8.08 -0.10 -3.34
N ILE A 117 -8.13 0.75 -2.32
CA ILE A 117 -8.95 1.97 -2.35
C ILE A 117 -8.42 2.94 -3.39
N GLU A 118 -7.10 3.10 -3.43
CA GLU A 118 -6.45 3.96 -4.40
C GLU A 118 -6.76 3.51 -5.84
N ASN A 119 -6.59 2.22 -6.14
CA ASN A 119 -6.86 1.64 -7.45
C ASN A 119 -8.32 1.79 -7.88
N ILE A 120 -9.28 1.58 -6.96
CA ILE A 120 -10.70 1.82 -7.23
C ILE A 120 -10.92 3.30 -7.58
N GLY A 121 -10.37 4.23 -6.81
CA GLY A 121 -10.51 5.67 -7.06
C GLY A 121 -10.00 6.07 -8.44
N TYR A 122 -8.80 5.61 -8.82
CA TYR A 122 -8.22 5.88 -10.15
C TYR A 122 -9.08 5.30 -11.29
N ILE A 123 -9.52 4.04 -11.17
CA ILE A 123 -10.31 3.38 -12.23
C ILE A 123 -11.68 4.03 -12.38
N VAL A 124 -12.34 4.40 -11.27
CA VAL A 124 -13.64 5.09 -11.30
C VAL A 124 -13.50 6.47 -11.92
N SER A 125 -12.50 7.25 -11.51
CA SER A 125 -12.22 8.58 -12.07
C SER A 125 -11.96 8.49 -13.58
N GLU A 126 -11.15 7.53 -14.00
CA GLU A 126 -10.85 7.32 -15.41
C GLU A 126 -12.08 6.85 -16.20
N PHE A 127 -12.91 5.98 -15.63
CA PHE A 127 -14.16 5.55 -16.25
C PHE A 127 -15.10 6.73 -16.52
N MET A 128 -15.21 7.66 -15.57
CA MET A 128 -16.02 8.87 -15.76
C MET A 128 -15.44 9.79 -16.85
N ARG A 129 -14.13 9.75 -17.07
CA ARG A 129 -13.43 10.63 -18.03
C ARG A 129 -13.39 10.07 -19.45
N THR A 130 -13.12 8.77 -19.61
CA THR A 130 -12.82 8.14 -20.90
C THR A 130 -13.70 6.92 -21.21
N GLY A 131 -14.63 6.60 -20.32
CA GLY A 131 -15.50 5.43 -20.46
C GLY A 131 -14.78 4.11 -20.22
N PHE A 132 -15.41 3.02 -20.64
CA PHE A 132 -14.95 1.67 -20.35
C PHE A 132 -13.55 1.36 -20.90
N ILE A 133 -13.26 1.76 -22.15
CA ILE A 133 -12.03 1.39 -22.85
C ILE A 133 -10.80 1.98 -22.15
N GLY A 134 -10.84 3.27 -21.78
CA GLY A 134 -9.73 3.92 -21.08
C GLY A 134 -9.55 3.40 -19.65
N ALA A 135 -10.65 3.23 -18.92
CA ALA A 135 -10.60 2.64 -17.56
C ALA A 135 -10.05 1.21 -17.56
N TYR A 136 -10.40 0.41 -18.57
CA TYR A 136 -9.84 -0.93 -18.74
C TYR A 136 -8.33 -0.90 -18.96
N GLY A 137 -7.86 -0.08 -19.90
CA GLY A 137 -6.43 0.10 -20.16
C GLY A 137 -5.65 0.55 -18.90
N LEU A 138 -6.20 1.51 -18.16
CA LEU A 138 -5.63 1.95 -16.89
C LEU A 138 -5.60 0.83 -15.85
N SER A 139 -6.68 0.04 -15.73
CA SER A 139 -6.76 -1.04 -14.74
C SER A 139 -5.68 -2.10 -14.94
N VAL A 140 -5.37 -2.46 -16.19
CA VAL A 140 -4.30 -3.41 -16.53
C VAL A 140 -2.93 -2.84 -16.14
N GLY A 141 -2.66 -1.59 -16.51
CA GLY A 141 -1.41 -0.92 -16.15
C GLY A 141 -1.22 -0.82 -14.64
N ARG A 142 -2.27 -0.45 -13.90
CA ARG A 142 -2.23 -0.35 -12.45
C ARG A 142 -2.05 -1.71 -11.76
N ALA A 143 -2.68 -2.77 -12.27
CA ALA A 143 -2.49 -4.12 -11.77
C ALA A 143 -1.03 -4.59 -11.87
N LEU A 144 -0.36 -4.32 -12.99
CA LEU A 144 1.01 -4.75 -13.23
C LEU A 144 2.05 -3.90 -12.50
N PHE A 145 1.85 -2.58 -12.47
CA PHE A 145 2.87 -1.65 -11.98
C PHE A 145 2.54 -1.10 -10.59
N SER A 146 1.40 -0.43 -10.43
CA SER A 146 1.06 0.29 -9.19
C SER A 146 0.76 -0.67 -8.02
N VAL A 147 -0.14 -1.63 -8.19
CA VAL A 147 -0.48 -2.56 -7.09
C VAL A 147 0.71 -3.45 -6.73
N THR A 148 1.49 -3.88 -7.73
CA THR A 148 2.74 -4.62 -7.52
C THR A 148 3.78 -3.82 -6.74
N ILE A 149 4.00 -2.54 -7.09
CA ILE A 149 5.00 -1.72 -6.40
C ILE A 149 4.60 -1.44 -4.95
N HIS A 150 3.30 -1.30 -4.65
CA HIS A 150 2.80 -1.21 -3.27
C HIS A 150 3.13 -2.45 -2.44
N ALA A 151 2.92 -3.65 -2.99
CA ALA A 151 3.31 -4.88 -2.30
C ALA A 151 4.83 -4.99 -2.13
N PHE A 152 5.60 -4.65 -3.16
CA PHE A 152 7.05 -4.77 -3.14
C PHE A 152 7.71 -3.81 -2.14
N THR A 153 7.34 -2.54 -2.16
CA THR A 153 7.84 -1.52 -1.22
C THR A 153 7.46 -1.86 0.22
N ALA A 154 6.24 -2.35 0.44
CA ALA A 154 5.79 -2.79 1.75
C ALA A 154 6.51 -4.06 2.22
N ALA A 155 6.83 -5.00 1.33
CA ALA A 155 7.63 -6.16 1.67
C ALA A 155 9.03 -5.76 2.15
N ILE A 156 9.66 -4.78 1.48
CA ILE A 156 10.95 -4.23 1.91
C ILE A 156 10.83 -3.56 3.28
N MET A 157 9.84 -2.69 3.45
CA MET A 157 9.59 -2.01 4.74
C MET A 157 9.35 -3.03 5.87
N GLY A 158 8.48 -4.01 5.63
CA GLY A 158 8.13 -5.07 6.57
C GLY A 158 9.33 -5.93 6.97
N TYR A 159 10.19 -6.26 6.00
CA TYR A 159 11.43 -6.98 6.27
C TYR A 159 12.35 -6.20 7.24
N TYR A 160 12.58 -4.91 6.97
CA TYR A 160 13.43 -4.10 7.86
C TYR A 160 12.78 -3.83 9.22
N LEU A 161 11.45 -3.72 9.30
CA LEU A 161 10.72 -3.64 10.57
C LEU A 161 10.84 -4.94 11.38
N GLY A 162 10.77 -6.09 10.72
CA GLY A 162 11.05 -7.40 11.31
C GLY A 162 12.47 -7.48 11.87
N LEU A 163 13.47 -7.12 11.06
CA LEU A 163 14.87 -7.06 11.52
C LEU A 163 15.05 -6.09 12.71
N ALA A 164 14.41 -4.93 12.67
CA ALA A 164 14.50 -3.97 13.77
C ALA A 164 13.95 -4.53 15.08
N LYS A 165 12.86 -5.32 15.03
CA LYS A 165 12.26 -5.95 16.21
C LYS A 165 13.08 -7.14 16.72
N PHE A 166 13.54 -8.02 15.84
CA PHE A 166 14.14 -9.31 16.24
C PHE A 166 15.67 -9.35 16.21
N CYS A 167 16.30 -8.46 15.46
CA CYS A 167 17.76 -8.37 15.34
C CYS A 167 18.33 -7.07 15.94
N GLY A 168 17.47 -6.08 16.25
CA GLY A 168 17.86 -4.79 16.81
C GLY A 168 18.04 -4.75 18.33
N GLY A 169 17.79 -5.85 19.04
CA GLY A 169 17.97 -5.96 20.50
C GLY A 169 19.21 -6.78 20.88
N LYS A 170 20.15 -6.15 21.60
CA LYS A 170 21.29 -6.75 22.33
C LYS A 170 20.83 -7.99 23.13
N ARG A 171 21.53 -9.14 23.19
CA ARG A 171 22.76 -9.40 23.97
C ARG A 171 22.91 -8.51 25.22
N GLU A 172 21.99 -8.62 26.17
CA GLU A 172 22.26 -8.42 27.61
C GLU A 172 21.54 -9.52 28.39
#